data_AF-A0A6M3XBU4-F1
#
_entry.id   AF-A0A6M3XBU4-F1
#
_cell.length_a   1.000
_cell.length_b   1.000
_cell.length_c   1.000
_cell.angle_alpha   90.00
_cell.angle_beta   90.00
_cell.angle_gamma   90.00
#
_symmetry.space_group_name_H-M   'P 1'
#
loop_
_entity.id
_entity.type
_entity.pdbx_description
1 polymer ?
#
loop_
_entity_poly.entity_id
_entity_poly.type
_entity_poly.pdbx_seq_one_letter_code
_entity_poly.pdbx_strand_id
1 'polypeptide(L)' 'MTAAPRMAVLEVSVLVEVGGKSFTTQVAGSFDALRSVEAARGAGRAIGEQVGESLALRLQHGERLS' A
#
# COMPACT_ATOMS: atom_id res chain seq x y z
N MET A 1 27.50 19.94 -7.51
CA MET A 1 26.11 19.74 -7.99
C MET A 1 25.47 18.65 -7.15
N THR A 2 24.57 19.00 -6.24
CA THR A 2 23.79 18.03 -5.46
C THR A 2 22.62 17.56 -6.32
N ALA A 3 22.61 16.28 -6.70
CA ALA A 3 21.47 15.70 -7.40
C ALA A 3 20.22 15.85 -6.53
N ALA A 4 19.13 16.39 -7.08
CA ALA A 4 17.85 16.46 -6.37
C ALA A 4 17.47 15.03 -5.92
N PRO A 5 17.02 14.84 -4.66
CA PRO A 5 16.56 13.54 -4.21
C PRO A 5 15.42 13.09 -5.13
N ARG A 6 15.67 12.00 -5.86
CA ARG A 6 14.68 11.42 -6.77
C ARG A 6 13.86 10.43 -5.96
N MET A 7 12.65 10.82 -5.60
CA MET A 7 11.69 9.96 -4.91
C MET A 7 10.82 9.24 -5.93
N ALA A 8 10.43 8.01 -5.62
CA ALA A 8 9.38 7.28 -6.33
C ALA A 8 8.09 7.37 -5.50
N VAL A 9 6.98 7.72 -6.15
CA VAL A 9 5.66 7.64 -5.55
C VAL A 9 4.98 6.41 -6.12
N LEU A 10 4.50 5.52 -5.24
CA LEU A 10 3.71 4.36 -5.60
C LEU A 10 2.32 4.53 -5.01
N GLU A 11 1.31 4.37 -5.85
CA GLU A 11 -0.10 4.32 -5.45
C GLU A 11 -0.67 2.97 -5.87
N VAL A 12 -1.28 2.26 -4.92
CA VAL A 12 -1.85 0.93 -5.12
C VAL A 12 -3.30 0.95 -4.67
N SER A 13 -4.20 0.66 -5.60
CA SER A 13 -5.63 0.46 -5.33
C SER A 13 -5.93 -1.04 -5.28
N VAL A 14 -6.51 -1.49 -4.16
CA VAL A 14 -6.87 -2.89 -3.94
C VAL A 14 -8.39 -2.99 -3.78
N LEU A 15 -9.01 -3.83 -4.61
CA LEU A 15 -10.42 -4.22 -4.45
C LEU A 15 -10.49 -5.47 -3.57
N VAL A 16 -11.42 -5.48 -2.64
CA VAL A 16 -11.60 -6.56 -1.67
C VAL A 16 -13.07 -6.93 -1.62
N GLU A 17 -13.37 -8.21 -1.64
CA GLU A 17 -14.72 -8.73 -1.52
C GLU A 17 -14.87 -9.50 -0.21
N VAL A 18 -15.81 -9.07 0.63
CA VAL A 18 -16.12 -9.71 1.92
C VAL A 18 -17.63 -9.77 2.09
N GLY A 19 -18.19 -10.95 2.32
CA GLY A 19 -19.63 -11.11 2.57
C GLY A 19 -20.54 -10.60 1.44
N GLY A 20 -20.07 -10.60 0.19
CA GLY A 20 -20.81 -10.10 -0.97
C GLY A 20 -20.78 -8.58 -1.16
N LYS A 21 -20.00 -7.84 -0.36
CA LYS A 21 -19.74 -6.41 -0.55
C LYS A 21 -18.32 -6.21 -1.07
N SER A 22 -18.16 -5.33 -2.06
CA SER A 22 -16.86 -4.93 -2.59
C SER A 22 -16.46 -3.57 -2.03
N PHE A 23 -15.22 -3.42 -1.60
CA PHE A 23 -14.66 -2.14 -1.20
C PHE A 23 -13.26 -1.94 -1.76
N THR A 24 -12.93 -0.69 -2.07
CA THR A 24 -11.60 -0.30 -2.53
C THR A 24 -10.83 0.31 -1.38
N THR A 25 -9.58 -0.12 -1.20
CA THR A 25 -8.61 0.56 -0.33
C THR A 25 -7.45 1.08 -1.18
N GLN A 26 -6.97 2.28 -0.85
CA GLN A 26 -5.84 2.89 -1.53
C GLN A 26 -4.68 3.02 -0.56
N VAL A 27 -3.50 2.61 -1.01
CA VAL A 27 -2.26 2.74 -0.28
C VAL A 27 -1.30 3.54 -1.15
N ALA A 28 -0.87 4.69 -0.64
CA ALA A 28 0.11 5.55 -1.29
C ALA A 28 1.34 5.66 -0.41
N GLY A 29 2.52 5.48 -1.00
CA GLY A 29 3.79 5.54 -0.31
C GLY A 29 4.86 6.23 -1.14
N SER A 30 5.73 6.97 -0.47
CA SER A 30 6.92 7.55 -1.07
C SER A 30 8.14 6.73 -0.69
N PHE A 31 8.92 6.35 -1.69
CA PHE A 31 10.11 5.54 -1.54
C PHE A 31 11.31 6.25 -2.16
N ASP A 32 12.51 5.90 -1.70
CA ASP A 32 13.73 6.26 -2.42
C ASP A 32 13.68 5.72 -3.85
N ALA A 33 14.45 6.33 -4.76
CA ALA A 33 14.51 5.89 -6.14
C ALA A 33 14.69 4.36 -6.25
N LEU A 34 13.70 3.69 -6.84
CA LEU A 34 13.66 2.24 -7.01
C LEU A 34 14.65 1.80 -8.10
N ARG A 35 15.95 1.84 -7.78
CA ARG A 35 17.05 1.58 -8.75
C ARG A 35 17.72 0.24 -8.57
N SER A 36 17.30 -0.54 -7.57
CA SER A 36 17.82 -1.88 -7.33
C SER A 36 16.67 -2.85 -7.10
N VAL A 37 16.94 -4.13 -7.36
CA VAL A 37 16.01 -5.22 -7.05
C VAL A 37 15.66 -5.23 -5.56
N GLU A 38 16.63 -4.91 -4.69
CA GLU A 38 16.42 -4.82 -3.25
C GLU A 38 15.48 -3.67 -2.87
N ALA A 39 15.67 -2.48 -3.44
CA ALA A 39 14.79 -1.33 -3.21
C ALA A 39 13.36 -1.60 -3.67
N ALA A 40 13.19 -2.24 -4.85
CA ALA A 40 11.88 -2.65 -5.35
C ALA A 40 11.20 -3.68 -4.44
N ARG A 41 11.94 -4.68 -3.93
CA ARG A 41 11.44 -5.67 -2.97
C ARG A 41 11.06 -5.03 -1.64
N GLY A 42 11.87 -4.10 -1.14
CA GLY A 42 11.59 -3.34 0.08
C GLY A 42 10.30 -2.54 -0.03
N ALA A 43 10.12 -1.80 -1.13
CA ALA A 43 8.89 -1.05 -1.39
C ALA A 43 7.67 -1.97 -1.49
N GLY A 44 7.79 -3.09 -2.21
CA GLY A 44 6.73 -4.10 -2.31
C GLY A 44 6.34 -4.70 -0.95
N ARG A 45 7.31 -4.99 -0.08
CA ARG A 45 7.04 -5.47 1.29
C ARG A 45 6.29 -4.43 2.11
N ALA A 46 6.74 -3.18 2.12
CA ALA A 46 6.10 -2.11 2.87
C ALA A 46 4.65 -1.87 2.43
N ILE A 47 4.40 -1.86 1.11
CA ILE A 47 3.04 -1.75 0.57
C ILE A 47 2.19 -2.96 1.00
N GLY A 48 2.72 -4.17 0.88
CA GLY A 48 2.02 -5.39 1.27
C GLY A 48 1.64 -5.42 2.75
N GLU A 49 2.53 -4.98 3.64
CA GLU A 49 2.27 -4.84 5.08
C GLU A 49 1.15 -3.83 5.34
N GLN A 50 1.20 -2.64 4.73
CA GLN A 50 0.17 -1.61 4.89
C GLN A 50 -1.21 -2.06 4.37
N VAL A 51 -1.25 -2.72 3.21
CA VAL A 51 -2.48 -3.32 2.68
C VAL A 51 -2.99 -4.36 3.67
N GLY A 52 -2.14 -5.30 4.10
CA GLY A 52 -2.49 -6.37 5.03
C GLY A 52 -3.07 -5.85 6.34
N GLU A 53 -2.44 -4.85 6.96
CA GLU A 53 -2.92 -4.20 8.18
C GLU A 53 -4.27 -3.50 7.95
N SER A 54 -4.40 -2.73 6.87
CA SER A 54 -5.68 -2.07 6.55
C SER A 54 -6.82 -3.07 6.34
N LEU A 55 -6.55 -4.21 5.69
CA LEU A 55 -7.53 -5.27 5.49
C LEU A 55 -7.86 -5.97 6.81
N ALA A 56 -6.85 -6.30 7.61
CA ALA A 56 -7.03 -6.95 8.91
C ALA A 56 -7.89 -6.08 9.84
N LEU A 57 -7.63 -4.77 9.92
CA LEU A 57 -8.45 -3.84 10.70
C LEU A 57 -9.90 -3.80 10.23
N ARG A 58 -10.14 -3.75 8.91
CA ARG A 58 -11.50 -3.73 8.35
C ARG A 58 -12.26 -5.04 8.60
N LEU A 59 -11.56 -6.17 8.52
CA LEU A 59 -12.12 -7.49 8.83
C LEU A 59 -12.42 -7.65 10.33
N GLN A 60 -11.51 -7.21 11.20
CA GLN A 60 -11.64 -7.31 12.66
C GLN A 60 -12.72 -6.38 13.22
N HIS A 61 -12.83 -5.16 12.71
CA HIS A 61 -13.82 -4.18 13.14
C HIS A 61 -15.11 -4.24 12.32
N GLY A 62 -15.39 -5.41 11.73
CA GLY A 62 -16.52 -5.74 10.87
C GLY A 62 -17.62 -4.69 10.85
N GLU A 63 -17.70 -3.94 9.76
CA GLU A 63 -18.86 -3.12 9.41
C GLU A 63 -19.29 -2.05 10.44
N ARG A 64 -18.38 -1.23 10.97
CA ARG A 64 -18.74 0.04 11.65
C ARG A 64 -18.30 1.31 10.92
N LEU A 65 -18.33 1.28 9.59
CA LEU A 65 -18.18 2.48 8.76
C LEU A 65 -19.35 2.57 7.79
N SER A 66 -20.56 2.66 8.36
CA SER A 66 -21.74 3.24 7.71
C SER A 66 -22.10 4.52 8.44
#